data_AF-A0A940KJQ8-F1
#
_entry.id   AF-A0A940KJQ8-F1
#
_cell.length_a   1.000
_cell.length_b   1.000
_cell.length_c   1.000
_cell.angle_alpha   90.00
_cell.angle_beta   90.00
_cell.angle_gamma   90.00
#
_symmetry.space_group_name_H-M   'P 1'
#
loop_
_entity.id
_entity.type
_entity.pdbx_description
1 polymer ?
#
loop_
_entity_poly.entity_id
_entity_poly.type
_entity_poly.pdbx_seq_one_letter_code
_entity_poly.pdbx_strand_id
1 'polypeptide(L)'
;MNRIFLFYLVGQVLTCCETGPSQTLTGTDLPKNFSPTLADTSIRTIHVMVALCDNKYQGIVPVPAAIGNGQDPDNNLYWGCPAGIRSYFKKSKEWELVKRYKVDKTILERAVFKHRAQKYYLVADAYDGRHIRQCTIDFLKSCSGQLKDTLQVSGHIPGINGNAKLVAYIGHDGLMDFSLDERFQHTDSLKRDAIMLACISKRYFAPHLAQTGAQPLVWTTGLMCPEAYTLHDALSSYIRKESTESIRSHAAKAYAKYQRCSEKAARNLLVSGW
;
A
#
# COMPACT_ATOMS: atom_id res chain seq x y z
N MET A 1 60.89 40.22 -3.25
CA MET A 1 60.17 41.30 -3.95
C MET A 1 58.70 41.21 -3.59
N ASN A 2 58.18 42.27 -2.93
CA ASN A 2 56.80 42.66 -2.62
C ASN A 2 55.81 41.57 -2.17
N ARG A 3 55.44 41.38 -0.89
CA ARG A 3 54.88 42.27 0.17
C ARG A 3 53.64 43.06 -0.26
N ILE A 4 52.59 42.99 0.60
CA ILE A 4 51.45 43.91 0.89
C ILE A 4 50.17 43.06 1.09
N PHE A 5 49.34 43.13 2.13
CA PHE A 5 49.32 43.84 3.42
C PHE A 5 48.36 43.07 4.35
N LEU A 6 48.68 43.10 5.65
CA LEU A 6 47.85 42.64 6.77
C LEU A 6 46.86 43.75 7.13
N PHE A 7 45.58 43.46 7.35
CA PHE A 7 44.74 44.27 8.24
C PHE A 7 43.91 43.39 9.16
N TYR A 8 44.32 43.43 10.42
CA TYR A 8 43.54 43.11 11.60
C TYR A 8 42.31 44.03 11.68
N LEU A 9 41.14 43.47 11.95
CA LEU A 9 40.10 44.18 12.70
C LEU A 9 39.60 43.25 13.81
N VAL A 10 40.09 43.52 15.02
CA VAL A 10 39.53 43.01 16.28
C VAL A 10 38.38 43.94 16.63
N GLY A 11 37.16 43.39 16.68
CA GLY A 11 36.00 44.01 17.31
C GLY A 11 35.46 43.02 18.35
N GLN A 12 35.77 43.27 19.62
CA GLN A 12 35.07 42.67 20.75
C GLN A 12 33.64 43.25 20.82
N VAL A 13 32.67 42.45 21.27
CA VAL A 13 31.84 42.73 22.47
C VAL A 13 30.67 41.73 22.58
N LEU A 14 30.70 41.01 23.71
CA LEU A 14 29.62 40.48 24.57
C LEU A 14 28.45 39.64 24.04
N THR A 15 28.30 38.48 24.72
CA THR A 15 27.05 37.83 25.21
C THR A 15 26.10 37.24 24.15
N CYS A 16 25.44 36.09 24.31
CA CYS A 16 25.13 35.26 25.48
C CYS A 16 25.19 33.77 25.07
N CYS A 17 25.47 32.90 26.04
CA CYS A 17 25.14 31.49 25.97
C CYS A 17 23.61 31.33 25.85
N GLU A 18 23.13 30.67 24.81
CA GLU A 18 21.91 29.87 24.87
C GLU A 18 22.14 28.55 24.14
N THR A 19 22.25 27.48 24.92
CA THR A 19 22.20 26.10 24.46
C THR A 19 20.79 25.79 23.96
N GLY A 20 20.59 25.83 22.65
CA GLY A 20 19.40 25.27 22.02
C GLY A 20 19.45 23.74 22.06
N PRO A 21 18.38 23.03 22.49
CA PRO A 21 18.39 21.58 22.48
C PRO A 21 18.33 21.05 21.05
N SER A 22 19.28 20.18 20.71
CA SER A 22 19.25 19.32 19.54
C SER A 22 17.99 18.44 19.59
N GLN A 23 16.99 18.75 18.76
CA GLN A 23 15.79 17.91 18.65
C GLN A 23 16.12 16.64 17.87
N THR A 24 16.30 15.57 18.63
CA THR A 24 16.38 14.21 18.13
C THR A 24 14.97 13.81 17.68
N LEU A 25 14.80 13.45 16.41
CA LEU A 25 13.53 13.00 15.86
C LEU A 25 13.20 11.60 16.41
N THR A 26 12.54 11.54 17.57
CA THR A 26 12.01 10.31 18.15
C THR A 26 10.67 9.96 17.51
N GLY A 27 10.56 8.75 16.97
CA GLY A 27 9.30 8.20 16.46
C GLY A 27 8.22 8.23 17.54
N THR A 28 7.05 8.76 17.20
CA THR A 28 5.90 8.81 18.10
C THR A 28 5.06 7.55 17.93
N ASP A 29 4.97 6.76 19.00
CA ASP A 29 4.04 5.64 19.12
C ASP A 29 2.58 6.12 19.02
N LEU A 30 1.71 5.30 18.44
CA LEU A 30 0.27 5.57 18.32
C LEU A 30 -0.41 5.53 19.72
N PRO A 31 -1.30 6.48 20.05
CA PRO A 31 -1.99 6.49 21.35
C PRO A 31 -3.00 5.34 21.47
N LYS A 32 -2.93 4.61 22.59
CA LYS A 32 -3.69 3.39 22.92
C LYS A 32 -5.10 3.63 23.50
N ASN A 33 -5.88 4.57 22.95
CA ASN A 33 -7.30 4.71 23.31
C ASN A 33 -8.13 5.10 22.07
N PHE A 34 -8.66 4.10 21.36
CA PHE A 34 -9.48 4.29 20.17
C PHE A 34 -10.97 4.33 20.56
N SER A 35 -11.54 5.53 20.64
CA SER A 35 -12.98 5.71 20.41
C SER A 35 -13.18 5.74 18.90
N PRO A 36 -14.15 5.01 18.31
CA PRO A 36 -14.32 4.98 16.86
C PRO A 36 -14.68 6.39 16.38
N THR A 37 -13.68 7.08 15.85
CA THR A 37 -13.88 8.40 15.27
C THR A 37 -14.56 8.18 13.92
N LEU A 38 -15.63 8.92 13.64
CA LEU A 38 -16.30 8.80 12.35
C LEU A 38 -15.33 9.23 11.23
N ALA A 39 -15.21 8.41 10.20
CA ALA A 39 -14.38 8.72 9.04
C ALA A 39 -14.91 9.98 8.33
N ASP A 40 -13.98 10.81 7.84
CA ASP A 40 -14.30 11.98 7.00
C ASP A 40 -14.88 11.50 5.66
N THR A 41 -16.20 11.62 5.51
CA THR A 41 -16.93 11.15 4.31
C THR A 41 -16.72 12.03 3.08
N SER A 42 -16.10 13.21 3.24
CA SER A 42 -15.75 14.10 2.12
C SER A 42 -14.51 13.61 1.35
N ILE A 43 -13.79 12.64 1.92
CA ILE A 43 -12.60 12.00 1.37
C ILE A 43 -12.91 10.57 0.98
N ARG A 44 -12.29 10.11 -0.11
CA ARG A 44 -12.31 8.70 -0.49
C ARG A 44 -10.97 8.07 -0.17
N THR A 45 -10.98 6.87 0.39
CA THR A 45 -9.75 6.14 0.72
C THR A 45 -9.64 4.87 -0.11
N ILE A 46 -8.42 4.61 -0.57
CA ILE A 46 -7.95 3.31 -1.06
C ILE A 46 -7.03 2.74 0.02
N HIS A 47 -7.29 1.52 0.49
CA HIS A 47 -6.42 0.84 1.45
C HIS A 47 -5.72 -0.35 0.78
N VAL A 48 -4.39 -0.34 0.74
CA VAL A 48 -3.56 -1.34 0.08
C VAL A 48 -2.83 -2.16 1.12
N MET A 49 -3.09 -3.47 1.17
CA MET A 49 -2.40 -4.41 2.03
C MET A 49 -1.34 -5.15 1.20
N VAL A 50 -0.09 -4.99 1.59
CA VAL A 50 1.06 -5.55 0.89
C VAL A 50 1.62 -6.71 1.71
N ALA A 51 1.45 -7.93 1.24
CA ALA A 51 2.13 -9.08 1.80
C ALA A 51 3.59 -9.07 1.32
N LEU A 52 4.53 -8.63 2.18
CA LEU A 52 5.94 -8.51 1.78
C LEU A 52 6.50 -9.87 1.34
N CYS A 53 7.32 -9.85 0.28
CA CYS A 53 7.92 -11.04 -0.30
C CYS A 53 8.85 -11.71 0.72
N ASP A 54 8.71 -13.02 0.95
CA ASP A 54 9.53 -13.72 1.94
C ASP A 54 9.90 -15.13 1.50
N ASN A 55 11.18 -15.35 1.19
CA ASN A 55 11.70 -16.66 0.76
C ASN A 55 11.64 -17.73 1.86
N LYS A 56 11.54 -17.34 3.13
CA LYS A 56 11.63 -18.26 4.27
C LYS A 56 10.26 -18.73 4.74
N TYR A 57 9.28 -17.84 4.75
CA TYR A 57 7.97 -18.12 5.35
C TYR A 57 6.83 -18.29 4.34
N GLN A 58 7.10 -18.14 3.04
CA GLN A 58 6.09 -18.28 1.98
C GLN A 58 6.50 -19.37 0.99
N GLY A 59 5.51 -20.04 0.39
CA GLY A 59 5.65 -21.06 -0.64
C GLY A 59 6.03 -20.52 -2.03
N ILE A 60 6.79 -19.43 -2.09
CA ILE A 60 7.20 -18.78 -3.35
C ILE A 60 8.40 -19.47 -3.98
N VAL A 61 8.53 -19.33 -5.30
CA VAL A 61 9.83 -19.56 -5.95
C VAL A 61 10.80 -18.50 -5.41
N PRO A 62 11.94 -18.90 -4.79
CA PRO A 62 12.83 -17.94 -4.15
C PRO A 62 13.31 -16.86 -5.10
N VAL A 63 13.27 -15.62 -4.65
CA VAL A 63 13.87 -14.45 -5.31
C VAL A 63 15.25 -14.16 -4.68
N PRO A 64 16.07 -13.25 -5.23
CA PRO A 64 17.32 -12.86 -4.57
C PRO A 64 17.11 -12.46 -3.09
N ALA A 65 17.98 -12.92 -2.20
CA ALA A 65 17.78 -12.83 -0.75
C ALA A 65 17.52 -11.40 -0.25
N ALA A 66 18.13 -10.39 -0.86
CA ALA A 66 17.94 -8.99 -0.50
C ALA A 66 16.49 -8.51 -0.70
N ILE A 67 15.80 -9.00 -1.73
CA ILE A 67 14.44 -8.55 -2.07
C ILE A 67 13.36 -9.52 -1.60
N GLY A 68 13.76 -10.72 -1.17
CA GLY A 68 12.91 -11.77 -0.60
C GLY A 68 13.01 -11.88 0.94
N ASN A 69 13.43 -10.82 1.62
CA ASN A 69 13.38 -10.73 3.07
C ASN A 69 12.11 -9.97 3.50
N GLY A 70 11.12 -10.69 4.05
CA GLY A 70 9.83 -10.13 4.43
C GLY A 70 9.87 -9.24 5.68
N GLN A 71 11.02 -9.18 6.37
CA GLN A 71 11.24 -8.31 7.52
C GLN A 71 12.04 -7.04 7.19
N ASP A 72 12.46 -6.89 5.93
CA ASP A 72 13.18 -5.71 5.43
C ASP A 72 12.33 -4.95 4.41
N PRO A 73 11.44 -4.03 4.86
CA PRO A 73 10.61 -3.26 3.95
C PRO A 73 11.44 -2.41 2.98
N ASP A 74 12.65 -1.97 3.35
CA ASP A 74 13.41 -1.03 2.52
C ASP A 74 13.92 -1.66 1.22
N ASN A 75 14.20 -2.96 1.23
CA ASN A 75 14.66 -3.70 0.06
C ASN A 75 13.60 -4.64 -0.52
N ASN A 76 12.46 -4.86 0.16
CA ASN A 76 11.48 -5.86 -0.27
C ASN A 76 10.93 -5.62 -1.68
N LEU A 77 10.77 -6.72 -2.45
CA LEU A 77 10.27 -6.73 -3.82
C LEU A 77 8.96 -5.96 -4.01
N TYR A 78 7.99 -6.13 -3.11
CA TYR A 78 6.65 -5.53 -3.26
C TYR A 78 6.50 -4.16 -2.60
N TRP A 79 7.54 -3.64 -1.94
CA TRP A 79 7.48 -2.40 -1.18
C TRP A 79 8.60 -1.41 -1.49
N GLY A 80 9.83 -1.75 -1.13
CA GLY A 80 10.99 -0.87 -1.19
C GLY A 80 11.71 -0.87 -2.53
N CYS A 81 11.65 -1.98 -3.30
CA CYS A 81 12.18 -2.04 -4.66
C CYS A 81 11.55 -0.98 -5.59
N PRO A 82 12.18 -0.62 -6.74
CA PRO A 82 11.69 0.44 -7.62
C PRO A 82 10.23 0.29 -8.08
N ALA A 83 9.77 -0.94 -8.28
CA ALA A 83 8.39 -1.28 -8.65
C ALA A 83 7.51 -1.69 -7.44
N GLY A 84 8.03 -1.63 -6.22
CA GLY A 84 7.27 -1.84 -5.00
C GLY A 84 6.36 -0.65 -4.66
N ILE A 85 5.29 -0.89 -3.89
CA ILE A 85 4.21 0.09 -3.65
C ILE A 85 4.74 1.43 -3.15
N ARG A 86 5.53 1.43 -2.08
CA ARG A 86 6.05 2.67 -1.48
C ARG A 86 6.91 3.45 -2.48
N SER A 87 7.87 2.77 -3.11
CA SER A 87 8.85 3.40 -4.00
C SER A 87 8.23 3.88 -5.31
N TYR A 88 7.33 3.10 -5.89
CA TYR A 88 6.65 3.46 -7.14
C TYR A 88 5.69 4.63 -6.94
N PHE A 89 4.83 4.58 -5.92
CA PHE A 89 3.87 5.68 -5.65
C PHE A 89 4.57 6.96 -5.19
N LYS A 90 5.71 6.88 -4.48
CA LYS A 90 6.51 8.06 -4.11
C LYS A 90 7.06 8.80 -5.34
N LYS A 91 7.33 8.08 -6.43
CA LYS A 91 7.81 8.65 -7.71
C LYS A 91 6.68 9.02 -8.67
N SER A 92 5.42 8.73 -8.31
CA SER A 92 4.27 9.01 -9.17
C SER A 92 4.03 10.51 -9.34
N LYS A 93 3.53 10.89 -10.52
CA LYS A 93 3.04 12.24 -10.82
C LYS A 93 1.62 12.48 -10.29
N GLU A 94 0.88 11.43 -9.93
CA GLU A 94 -0.50 11.51 -9.43
C GLU A 94 -0.57 11.55 -7.90
N TRP A 95 0.45 11.00 -7.23
CA TRP A 95 0.48 10.81 -5.79
C TRP A 95 1.61 11.59 -5.13
N GLU A 96 1.37 11.97 -3.89
CA GLU A 96 2.35 12.60 -3.01
C GLU A 96 2.41 11.84 -1.70
N LEU A 97 3.61 11.42 -1.28
CA LEU A 97 3.82 10.78 0.02
C LEU A 97 3.67 11.85 1.12
N VAL A 98 2.65 11.71 1.97
CA VAL A 98 2.35 12.63 3.06
C VAL A 98 3.07 12.23 4.33
N LYS A 99 3.01 10.94 4.69
CA LYS A 99 3.60 10.44 5.94
C LYS A 99 3.93 8.96 5.88
N ARG A 100 4.94 8.56 6.64
CA ARG A 100 5.28 7.16 6.91
C ARG A 100 5.18 6.91 8.41
N TYR A 101 4.73 5.72 8.79
CA TYR A 101 4.66 5.28 10.17
C TYR A 101 5.37 3.94 10.28
N LYS A 102 6.13 3.76 11.36
CA LYS A 102 6.46 2.42 11.87
C LYS A 102 5.27 2.01 12.74
N VAL A 103 4.64 0.88 12.45
CA VAL A 103 3.37 0.51 13.09
C VAL A 103 3.61 -0.48 14.22
N ASP A 104 3.87 -1.75 13.89
CA ASP A 104 4.17 -2.80 14.88
C ASP A 104 4.97 -3.96 14.26
N LYS A 105 4.83 -5.17 14.78
CA LYS A 105 5.54 -6.38 14.32
C LYS A 105 4.81 -7.12 13.19
N THR A 106 3.53 -6.85 13.01
CA THR A 106 2.68 -7.43 11.96
C THR A 106 2.70 -6.52 10.74
N ILE A 107 2.44 -5.22 10.94
CA ILE A 107 2.56 -4.18 9.91
C ILE A 107 3.84 -3.42 10.22
N LEU A 108 4.87 -3.62 9.40
CA LEU A 108 6.19 -3.02 9.66
C LEU A 108 6.20 -1.53 9.33
N GLU A 109 5.49 -1.16 8.27
CA GLU A 109 5.42 0.21 7.78
C GLU A 109 4.03 0.53 7.20
N ARG A 110 3.52 1.72 7.51
CA ARG A 110 2.37 2.32 6.83
C ARG A 110 2.82 3.56 6.06
N ALA A 111 2.53 3.63 4.77
CA ALA A 111 2.77 4.79 3.92
C ALA A 111 1.44 5.42 3.50
N VAL A 112 1.31 6.74 3.70
CA VAL A 112 0.11 7.50 3.37
C VAL A 112 0.41 8.44 2.22
N PHE A 113 -0.35 8.31 1.14
CA PHE A 113 -0.28 9.14 -0.04
C PHE A 113 -1.56 9.94 -0.21
N LYS A 114 -1.43 11.16 -0.71
CA LYS A 114 -2.55 12.01 -1.13
C LYS A 114 -2.51 12.14 -2.65
N HIS A 115 -3.67 12.01 -3.29
CA HIS A 115 -3.77 12.27 -4.72
C HIS A 115 -3.67 13.78 -4.98
N ARG A 116 -2.87 14.20 -5.97
CA ARG A 116 -2.55 15.63 -6.20
C ARG A 116 -3.76 16.44 -6.67
N ALA A 117 -4.63 15.84 -7.47
CA ALA A 117 -5.75 16.53 -8.13
C ALA A 117 -7.15 16.13 -7.63
N GLN A 118 -7.28 15.13 -6.78
CA GLN A 118 -8.56 14.53 -6.40
C GLN A 118 -8.59 14.30 -4.89
N LYS A 119 -9.77 14.29 -4.27
CA LYS A 119 -9.93 14.07 -2.82
C LYS A 119 -9.80 12.59 -2.44
N TYR A 120 -8.65 12.00 -2.78
CA TYR A 120 -8.31 10.62 -2.48
C TYR A 120 -7.08 10.54 -1.58
N TYR A 121 -7.15 9.64 -0.60
CA TYR A 121 -5.98 9.11 0.09
C TYR A 121 -5.76 7.66 -0.32
N LEU A 122 -4.50 7.29 -0.46
CA LEU A 122 -4.06 5.91 -0.52
C LEU A 122 -3.26 5.64 0.74
N VAL A 123 -3.73 4.70 1.54
CA VAL A 123 -2.99 4.18 2.70
C VAL A 123 -2.48 2.80 2.29
N ALA A 124 -1.19 2.55 2.45
CA ALA A 124 -0.59 1.26 2.14
C ALA A 124 0.12 0.72 3.37
N ASP A 125 -0.10 -0.56 3.66
CA ASP A 125 0.46 -1.27 4.81
C ASP A 125 1.37 -2.40 4.35
N ALA A 126 2.62 -2.37 4.79
CA ALA A 126 3.63 -3.38 4.57
C ALA A 126 3.57 -4.44 5.69
N TYR A 127 2.89 -5.54 5.42
CA TYR A 127 2.81 -6.66 6.36
C TYR A 127 4.13 -7.44 6.33
N ASP A 128 4.72 -7.69 7.50
CA ASP A 128 5.83 -8.64 7.66
C ASP A 128 5.48 -9.92 6.89
N GLY A 129 6.37 -10.35 5.99
CA GLY A 129 6.09 -11.46 5.08
C GLY A 129 5.77 -12.78 5.77
N ARG A 130 6.24 -12.97 7.02
CA ARG A 130 5.84 -14.09 7.89
C ARG A 130 4.36 -14.06 8.28
N HIS A 131 3.75 -12.89 8.31
CA HIS A 131 2.36 -12.66 8.69
C HIS A 131 1.41 -12.56 7.49
N ILE A 132 1.75 -13.20 6.36
CA ILE A 132 0.90 -13.24 5.16
C ILE A 132 -0.52 -13.75 5.47
N ARG A 133 -0.69 -14.74 6.36
CA ARG A 133 -2.02 -15.21 6.81
C ARG A 133 -2.86 -14.08 7.41
N GLN A 134 -2.24 -13.25 8.25
CA GLN A 134 -2.91 -12.11 8.88
C GLN A 134 -3.25 -11.03 7.83
N CYS A 135 -2.34 -10.75 6.90
CA CYS A 135 -2.59 -9.85 5.77
C CYS A 135 -3.83 -10.29 4.96
N THR A 136 -3.93 -11.58 4.61
CA THR A 136 -5.07 -12.13 3.86
C THR A 136 -6.38 -12.04 4.66
N ILE A 137 -6.35 -12.34 5.97
CA ILE A 137 -7.52 -12.21 6.86
C ILE A 137 -7.97 -10.76 6.97
N ASP A 138 -7.05 -9.82 7.19
CA ASP A 138 -7.37 -8.40 7.34
C ASP A 138 -7.91 -7.80 6.04
N PHE A 139 -7.41 -8.26 4.89
CA PHE A 139 -7.94 -7.92 3.58
C PHE A 139 -9.42 -8.35 3.46
N LEU A 140 -9.72 -9.62 3.72
CA LEU A 140 -11.08 -10.15 3.61
C LEU A 140 -12.04 -9.57 4.66
N LYS A 141 -11.56 -9.33 5.89
CA LYS A 141 -12.32 -8.62 6.94
C LYS A 141 -12.57 -7.16 6.58
N SER A 142 -11.64 -6.51 5.89
CA SER A 142 -11.84 -5.16 5.36
C SER A 142 -12.88 -5.15 4.25
N CYS A 143 -12.81 -6.09 3.31
CA CYS A 143 -13.80 -6.25 2.24
C CYS A 143 -15.22 -6.51 2.77
N SER A 144 -15.37 -7.19 3.90
CA SER A 144 -16.68 -7.49 4.51
C SER A 144 -17.18 -6.41 5.48
N GLY A 145 -16.32 -5.48 5.87
CA GLY A 145 -16.64 -4.47 6.90
C GLY A 145 -16.52 -5.00 8.34
N GLN A 146 -16.02 -6.22 8.53
CA GLN A 146 -15.73 -6.80 9.85
C GLN A 146 -14.54 -6.12 10.53
N LEU A 147 -13.57 -5.64 9.74
CA LEU A 147 -12.46 -4.82 10.21
C LEU A 147 -12.62 -3.41 9.66
N LYS A 148 -12.66 -2.41 10.54
CA LYS A 148 -12.79 -0.99 10.19
C LYS A 148 -11.89 -0.19 11.11
N ASP A 149 -11.29 0.85 10.56
CA ASP A 149 -10.49 1.78 11.35
C ASP A 149 -10.42 3.15 10.65
N THR A 150 -9.80 4.13 11.30
CA THR A 150 -9.56 5.48 10.79
C THR A 150 -8.14 5.91 11.07
N LEU A 151 -7.59 6.78 10.24
CA LEU A 151 -6.26 7.34 10.43
C LEU A 151 -6.34 8.86 10.53
N GLN A 152 -5.74 9.44 11.57
CA GLN A 152 -5.56 10.89 11.68
C GLN A 152 -4.35 11.31 10.85
N VAL A 153 -4.55 12.11 9.79
CA VAL A 153 -3.45 12.63 8.97
C VAL A 153 -3.79 14.00 8.39
N SER A 154 -2.90 14.97 8.62
CA SER A 154 -3.00 16.34 8.07
C SER A 154 -4.35 17.02 8.33
N GLY A 155 -4.90 16.85 9.55
CA GLY A 155 -6.20 17.42 9.93
C GLY A 155 -7.43 16.71 9.35
N HIS A 156 -7.23 15.59 8.64
CA HIS A 156 -8.28 14.75 8.09
C HIS A 156 -8.31 13.38 8.79
N ILE A 157 -9.46 12.71 8.64
CA ILE A 157 -9.72 11.40 9.24
C ILE A 157 -10.10 10.39 8.15
N PRO A 158 -9.20 10.04 7.20
CA PRO A 158 -9.48 8.99 6.22
C PRO A 158 -9.85 7.68 6.91
N GLY A 159 -10.94 7.07 6.43
CA GLY A 159 -11.32 5.72 6.81
C GLY A 159 -10.42 4.69 6.13
N ILE A 160 -9.90 3.72 6.89
CA ILE A 160 -9.08 2.60 6.39
C ILE A 160 -9.80 1.28 6.66
N ASN A 161 -9.22 0.17 6.20
CA ASN A 161 -9.86 -1.15 6.26
C ASN A 161 -11.26 -1.09 5.62
N GLY A 162 -12.28 -1.62 6.27
CA GLY A 162 -13.66 -1.57 5.81
C GLY A 162 -14.28 -0.17 5.74
N ASN A 163 -13.63 0.88 6.24
CA ASN A 163 -14.06 2.26 5.98
C ASN A 163 -13.55 2.81 4.62
N ALA A 164 -12.64 2.10 3.95
CA ALA A 164 -12.16 2.46 2.62
C ALA A 164 -13.19 2.14 1.53
N LYS A 165 -13.13 2.88 0.41
CA LYS A 165 -13.98 2.64 -0.77
C LYS A 165 -13.45 1.49 -1.63
N LEU A 166 -12.13 1.37 -1.72
CA LEU A 166 -11.44 0.30 -2.41
C LEU A 166 -10.41 -0.31 -1.47
N VAL A 167 -10.38 -1.64 -1.40
CA VAL A 167 -9.36 -2.40 -0.68
C VAL A 167 -8.55 -3.19 -1.70
N ALA A 168 -7.23 -3.14 -1.61
CA ALA A 168 -6.34 -3.86 -2.50
C ALA A 168 -5.42 -4.82 -1.73
N TYR A 169 -5.17 -5.99 -2.32
CA TYR A 169 -4.16 -6.95 -1.89
C TYR A 169 -3.07 -7.04 -2.97
N ILE A 170 -1.80 -7.03 -2.55
CA ILE A 170 -0.67 -7.22 -3.47
C ILE A 170 0.45 -8.03 -2.80
N GLY A 171 0.99 -9.00 -3.54
CA GLY A 171 2.09 -9.85 -3.10
C GLY A 171 1.86 -11.31 -3.48
N HIS A 172 2.49 -12.24 -2.74
CA HIS A 172 2.22 -13.67 -2.88
C HIS A 172 0.74 -13.97 -2.55
N ASP A 173 0.16 -14.96 -3.22
CA ASP A 173 -1.19 -15.42 -2.87
C ASP A 173 -1.09 -16.36 -1.66
N GLY A 174 -1.36 -15.84 -0.46
CA GLY A 174 -1.30 -16.63 0.76
C GLY A 174 -2.24 -17.85 0.75
N LEU A 175 -3.35 -17.79 0.02
CA LEU A 175 -4.29 -18.91 -0.09
C LEU A 175 -3.76 -20.07 -0.94
N MET A 176 -2.61 -19.89 -1.61
CA MET A 176 -1.84 -21.00 -2.18
C MET A 176 -1.05 -21.78 -1.12
N ASP A 177 -0.77 -21.18 0.04
CA ASP A 177 0.04 -21.77 1.11
C ASP A 177 -0.81 -22.31 2.26
N PHE A 178 -2.01 -21.77 2.47
CA PHE A 178 -2.88 -22.12 3.59
C PHE A 178 -4.36 -21.99 3.25
N SER A 179 -5.21 -22.68 4.03
CA SER A 179 -6.66 -22.46 4.06
C SER A 179 -7.05 -21.51 5.20
N LEU A 180 -8.22 -20.88 5.03
CA LEU A 180 -8.88 -20.05 6.04
C LEU A 180 -10.19 -20.70 6.48
N ASP A 181 -10.41 -20.77 7.78
CA ASP A 181 -11.64 -21.30 8.39
C ASP A 181 -12.61 -20.17 8.77
N GLU A 182 -12.11 -18.93 8.74
CA GLU A 182 -12.83 -17.72 9.07
C GLU A 182 -13.96 -17.43 8.05
N ARG A 183 -15.08 -16.90 8.54
CA ARG A 183 -16.21 -16.47 7.71
C ARG A 183 -16.19 -14.97 7.51
N PHE A 184 -16.17 -14.53 6.26
CA PHE A 184 -16.06 -13.12 5.88
C PHE A 184 -17.40 -12.55 5.41
N GLN A 185 -18.48 -12.86 6.15
CA GLN A 185 -19.82 -12.37 5.84
C GLN A 185 -19.86 -10.85 5.98
N HIS A 186 -20.42 -10.16 4.97
CA HIS A 186 -20.63 -8.72 5.00
C HIS A 186 -21.40 -8.29 6.26
N THR A 187 -20.97 -7.21 6.91
CA THR A 187 -21.55 -6.73 8.18
C THR A 187 -22.17 -5.36 8.08
N ASP A 188 -22.21 -4.76 6.89
CA ASP A 188 -22.83 -3.46 6.66
C ASP A 188 -23.36 -3.31 5.22
N SER A 189 -23.95 -2.15 4.94
CA SER A 189 -24.49 -1.77 3.64
C SER A 189 -23.46 -1.12 2.71
N LEU A 190 -22.19 -1.02 3.11
CA LEU A 190 -21.19 -0.35 2.30
C LEU A 190 -20.70 -1.28 1.19
N LYS A 191 -20.85 -0.83 -0.06
CA LYS A 191 -20.22 -1.48 -1.21
C LYS A 191 -18.74 -1.10 -1.26
N ARG A 192 -17.90 -2.12 -1.35
CA ARG A 192 -16.44 -1.99 -1.47
C ARG A 192 -15.98 -2.59 -2.78
N ASP A 193 -15.05 -1.90 -3.41
CA ASP A 193 -14.33 -2.44 -4.56
C ASP A 193 -13.08 -3.17 -4.08
N ALA A 194 -12.68 -4.22 -4.81
CA ALA A 194 -11.52 -5.03 -4.49
C ALA A 194 -10.57 -5.16 -5.68
N ILE A 195 -9.27 -5.06 -5.44
CA ILE A 195 -8.22 -5.42 -6.40
C ILE A 195 -7.28 -6.43 -5.74
N MET A 196 -7.02 -7.56 -6.38
CA MET A 196 -6.07 -8.57 -5.87
C MET A 196 -5.02 -8.89 -6.91
N LEU A 197 -3.82 -8.33 -6.73
CA LEU A 197 -2.65 -8.62 -7.53
C LEU A 197 -1.80 -9.67 -6.82
N ALA A 198 -2.15 -10.93 -7.06
CA ALA A 198 -1.44 -12.11 -6.59
C ALA A 198 -1.63 -13.24 -7.61
N CYS A 199 -0.85 -14.32 -7.54
CA CYS A 199 -0.95 -15.45 -8.48
C CYS A 199 -2.27 -16.20 -8.36
N ILE A 200 -3.00 -16.39 -9.46
CA ILE A 200 -4.25 -17.18 -9.53
C ILE A 200 -5.32 -16.68 -8.53
N SER A 201 -5.30 -15.37 -8.23
CA SER A 201 -6.09 -14.79 -7.14
C SER A 201 -7.60 -14.94 -7.34
N LYS A 202 -8.10 -14.99 -8.59
CA LYS A 202 -9.51 -15.25 -8.86
C LYS A 202 -9.96 -16.59 -8.30
N ARG A 203 -9.18 -17.66 -8.50
CA ARG A 203 -9.56 -19.01 -8.05
C ARG A 203 -9.57 -19.09 -6.53
N TYR A 204 -8.52 -18.61 -5.88
CA TYR A 204 -8.34 -18.80 -4.44
C TYR A 204 -9.19 -17.86 -3.61
N PHE A 205 -9.30 -16.58 -4.00
CA PHE A 205 -10.06 -15.62 -3.21
C PHE A 205 -11.57 -15.65 -3.48
N ALA A 206 -12.06 -16.12 -4.64
CA ALA A 206 -13.48 -16.03 -4.99
C ALA A 206 -14.43 -16.62 -3.91
N PRO A 207 -14.18 -17.81 -3.32
CA PRO A 207 -15.06 -18.37 -2.29
C PRO A 207 -15.15 -17.51 -1.02
N HIS A 208 -14.07 -16.79 -0.69
CA HIS A 208 -14.01 -15.91 0.47
C HIS A 208 -14.57 -14.52 0.16
N LEU A 209 -14.19 -13.94 -0.98
CA LEU A 209 -14.62 -12.61 -1.42
C LEU A 209 -16.14 -12.57 -1.66
N ALA A 210 -16.75 -13.65 -2.16
CA ALA A 210 -18.19 -13.68 -2.45
C ALA A 210 -19.03 -13.40 -1.20
N GLN A 211 -18.57 -13.87 -0.04
CA GLN A 211 -19.22 -13.68 1.25
C GLN A 211 -19.14 -12.22 1.73
N THR A 212 -18.13 -11.47 1.27
CA THR A 212 -17.91 -10.09 1.69
C THR A 212 -18.80 -9.10 0.93
N GLY A 213 -19.39 -9.51 -0.19
CA GLY A 213 -20.15 -8.62 -1.08
C GLY A 213 -19.30 -7.57 -1.81
N ALA A 214 -17.96 -7.68 -1.78
CA ALA A 214 -17.08 -6.75 -2.47
C ALA A 214 -17.03 -7.04 -3.98
N GLN A 215 -16.89 -5.99 -4.79
CA GLN A 215 -16.83 -6.12 -6.24
C GLN A 215 -15.38 -6.28 -6.71
N PRO A 216 -14.98 -7.42 -7.28
CA PRO A 216 -13.64 -7.57 -7.85
C PRO A 216 -13.51 -6.73 -9.12
N LEU A 217 -12.63 -5.73 -9.09
CA LEU A 217 -12.30 -4.88 -10.24
C LEU A 217 -11.16 -5.44 -11.07
N VAL A 218 -10.11 -5.96 -10.41
CA VAL A 218 -8.96 -6.58 -11.06
C VAL A 218 -8.43 -7.70 -10.18
N TRP A 219 -8.29 -8.88 -10.76
CA TRP A 219 -7.67 -10.07 -10.15
C TRP A 219 -7.17 -11.01 -11.26
N THR A 220 -6.45 -12.07 -10.91
CA THR A 220 -5.69 -12.86 -11.88
C THR A 220 -6.19 -14.29 -12.06
N THR A 221 -6.00 -14.82 -13.27
CA THR A 221 -6.31 -16.21 -13.63
C THR A 221 -5.09 -17.14 -13.62
N GLY A 222 -3.87 -16.58 -13.50
CA GLY A 222 -2.61 -17.30 -13.65
C GLY A 222 -1.50 -16.71 -12.77
N LEU A 223 -0.28 -17.22 -12.93
CA LEU A 223 0.90 -16.66 -12.27
C LEU A 223 1.16 -15.24 -12.78
N MET A 224 1.53 -14.34 -11.87
CA MET A 224 1.80 -12.94 -12.20
C MET A 224 3.00 -12.40 -11.43
N CYS A 225 3.60 -11.30 -11.91
CA CYS A 225 4.48 -10.46 -11.11
C CYS A 225 3.67 -9.34 -10.41
N PRO A 226 3.43 -9.41 -9.08
CA PRO A 226 2.54 -8.48 -8.38
C PRO A 226 3.28 -7.19 -7.97
N GLU A 227 3.48 -6.32 -8.94
CA GLU A 227 4.18 -5.04 -8.77
C GLU A 227 3.25 -3.82 -8.91
N ALA A 228 3.67 -2.69 -8.36
CA ALA A 228 2.83 -1.51 -8.13
C ALA A 228 2.31 -0.84 -9.40
N TYR A 229 2.98 -0.98 -10.54
CA TYR A 229 2.57 -0.32 -11.79
C TYR A 229 1.19 -0.78 -12.27
N THR A 230 0.82 -2.04 -12.03
CA THR A 230 -0.50 -2.57 -12.42
C THR A 230 -1.58 -1.97 -11.54
N LEU A 231 -1.32 -1.87 -10.23
CA LEU A 231 -2.25 -1.22 -9.30
C LEU A 231 -2.37 0.27 -9.61
N HIS A 232 -1.25 0.96 -9.85
CA HIS A 232 -1.21 2.39 -10.13
C HIS A 232 -2.16 2.76 -11.28
N ASP A 233 -1.99 2.14 -12.44
CA ASP A 233 -2.77 2.50 -13.63
C ASP A 233 -4.24 2.05 -13.51
N ALA A 234 -4.51 0.95 -12.79
CA ALA A 234 -5.88 0.58 -12.43
C ALA A 234 -6.54 1.67 -11.57
N LEU A 235 -5.81 2.20 -10.58
CA LEU A 235 -6.30 3.26 -9.69
C LEU A 235 -6.48 4.60 -10.42
N SER A 236 -5.60 4.94 -11.36
CA SER A 236 -5.78 6.13 -12.20
C SER A 236 -7.08 6.07 -13.01
N SER A 237 -7.46 4.90 -13.52
CA SER A 237 -8.75 4.66 -14.19
C SER A 237 -9.93 4.69 -13.21
N TYR A 238 -9.78 4.06 -12.04
CA TYR A 238 -10.79 4.04 -10.97
C TYR A 238 -11.13 5.44 -10.45
N ILE A 239 -10.12 6.26 -10.18
CA ILE A 239 -10.28 7.63 -9.67
C ILE A 239 -10.98 8.54 -10.70
N ARG A 240 -10.72 8.30 -11.99
CA ARG A 240 -11.43 8.95 -13.11
C ARG A 240 -12.87 8.43 -13.30
N LYS A 241 -13.32 7.48 -12.47
CA LYS A 241 -14.65 6.86 -12.52
C LYS A 241 -14.95 6.21 -13.88
N GLU A 242 -13.92 5.67 -14.52
CA GLU A 242 -14.10 4.93 -15.77
C GLU A 242 -14.77 3.57 -15.50
N SER A 243 -15.19 2.89 -16.58
CA SER A 243 -15.83 1.59 -16.48
C SER A 243 -14.89 0.51 -15.91
N THR A 244 -15.45 -0.56 -15.33
CA THR A 244 -14.67 -1.73 -14.88
C THR A 244 -13.78 -2.32 -15.98
N GLU A 245 -14.25 -2.32 -17.23
CA GLU A 245 -13.44 -2.76 -18.37
C GLU A 245 -12.28 -1.80 -18.67
N SER A 246 -12.48 -0.49 -18.51
CA SER A 246 -11.41 0.51 -18.62
C SER A 246 -10.36 0.32 -17.53
N ILE A 247 -10.79 0.07 -16.28
CA ILE A 247 -9.89 -0.20 -15.15
C ILE A 247 -9.01 -1.42 -15.44
N ARG A 248 -9.64 -2.53 -15.86
CA ARG A 248 -8.94 -3.74 -16.29
C ARG A 248 -7.98 -3.47 -17.45
N SER A 249 -8.41 -2.71 -18.44
CA SER A 249 -7.60 -2.39 -19.63
C SER A 249 -6.34 -1.59 -19.26
N HIS A 250 -6.45 -0.60 -18.38
CA HIS A 250 -5.29 0.17 -17.91
C HIS A 250 -4.33 -0.70 -17.10
N ALA A 251 -4.86 -1.55 -16.20
CA ALA A 251 -4.07 -2.52 -15.45
C ALA A 251 -3.29 -3.46 -16.40
N ALA A 252 -3.96 -3.99 -17.43
CA ALA A 252 -3.36 -4.91 -18.40
C ALA A 252 -2.32 -4.23 -19.29
N LYS A 253 -2.55 -2.98 -19.71
CA LYS A 253 -1.57 -2.19 -20.48
C LYS A 253 -0.31 -1.92 -19.67
N ALA A 254 -0.46 -1.53 -18.40
CA ALA A 254 0.67 -1.36 -17.49
C ALA A 254 1.43 -2.68 -17.33
N TYR A 255 0.73 -3.77 -17.06
CA TYR A 255 1.36 -5.09 -16.93
C TYR A 255 2.12 -5.50 -18.19
N ALA A 256 1.50 -5.41 -19.36
CA ALA A 256 2.11 -5.73 -20.65
C ALA A 256 3.40 -4.93 -20.91
N LYS A 257 3.39 -3.63 -20.58
CA LYS A 257 4.56 -2.74 -20.74
C LYS A 257 5.74 -3.19 -19.87
N TYR A 258 5.51 -3.44 -18.58
CA TYR A 258 6.59 -3.76 -17.65
C TYR A 258 7.07 -5.20 -17.76
N GLN A 259 6.15 -6.15 -17.96
CA GLN A 259 6.46 -7.57 -18.11
C GLN A 259 6.80 -7.98 -19.54
N ARG A 260 6.79 -7.01 -20.48
CA ARG A 260 7.17 -7.19 -21.89
C ARG A 260 6.40 -8.32 -22.58
N CYS A 261 5.12 -8.45 -22.24
CA CYS A 261 4.21 -9.40 -22.89
C CYS A 261 3.21 -8.67 -23.79
N SER A 262 2.44 -9.39 -24.60
CA SER A 262 1.37 -8.78 -25.39
C SER A 262 0.23 -8.29 -24.49
N GLU A 263 -0.47 -7.23 -24.90
CA GLU A 263 -1.68 -6.77 -24.20
C GLU A 263 -2.74 -7.88 -24.16
N LYS A 264 -2.85 -8.70 -25.21
CA LYS A 264 -3.74 -9.87 -25.22
C LYS A 264 -3.41 -10.85 -24.10
N ALA A 265 -2.14 -11.19 -23.89
CA ALA A 265 -1.72 -12.06 -22.81
C ALA A 265 -2.02 -11.44 -21.44
N ALA A 266 -1.73 -10.15 -21.26
CA ALA A 266 -2.03 -9.43 -20.02
C ALA A 266 -3.55 -9.37 -19.73
N ARG A 267 -4.40 -9.20 -20.74
CA ARG A 267 -5.87 -9.20 -20.61
C ARG A 267 -6.47 -10.59 -20.34
N ASN A 268 -5.79 -11.65 -20.76
CA ASN A 268 -6.17 -13.02 -20.40
C ASN A 268 -5.80 -13.34 -18.95
N LEU A 269 -4.70 -12.76 -18.47
CA LEU A 269 -4.25 -12.88 -17.07
C LEU A 269 -5.11 -12.04 -16.12
N LEU A 270 -5.31 -10.75 -16.43
CA LEU A 270 -6.02 -9.78 -15.60
C LEU A 270 -7.49 -9.71 -16.03
N VAL A 271 -8.36 -10.17 -15.14
CA VAL A 271 -9.82 -10.22 -15.35
C VAL A 271 -10.54 -9.34 -14.33
N SER A 272 -11.84 -9.11 -14.55
CA SER A 272 -12.71 -8.34 -13.67
C SER A 272 -14.04 -9.06 -13.50
N GLY A 273 -14.79 -8.74 -12.45
CA GLY A 273 -16.06 -9.42 -12.16
C GLY A 273 -15.89 -10.89 -11.77
N TRP A 274 -17.03 -11.51 -11.45
CA TRP A 274 -17.16 -12.88 -10.96
C TRP A 274 -16.88 -13.94 -12.03
#